data_AF-A0AAV9RGK5-F1
#
_entry.id   AF-A0AAV9RGK5-F1
#
_cell.length_a   1.000
_cell.length_b   1.000
_cell.length_c   1.000
_cell.angle_alpha   90.00
_cell.angle_beta   90.00
_cell.angle_gamma   90.00
#
_symmetry.space_group_name_H-M   'P 1'
#
loop_
_entity.id
_entity.type
_entity.pdbx_description
1 polymer ?
#
loop_
_entity_poly.entity_id
_entity_poly.type
_entity_poly.pdbx_seq_one_letter_code
_entity_poly.pdbx_strand_id
1 'polypeptide(L)'
;MWVIENQIENKIAFIRQHAIRVRIHALLVDRYLQTYYDRLGWFGDPHEVFQDIVNDPDKYYIFKSILAKTNVSKFDLPAKEAYQDFFGVNPISNFKQLSQLCGWTDGCLLEKIEKAISHELPALLSSITKSSEVPASAKTAPAPPPPLPGTCEGPECGEKPKNRWRKQ
;
A
#
# COMPACT_ATOMS: atom_id res chain seq x y z
N MET A 1 -10.82 -19.84 8.54
CA MET A 1 -11.16 -18.41 8.33
C MET A 1 -10.05 -17.53 8.89
N TRP A 2 -9.70 -17.64 10.18
CA TRP A 2 -8.59 -16.95 10.85
C TRP A 2 -7.21 -16.94 10.15
N VAL A 3 -6.80 -18.04 9.51
CA VAL A 3 -5.48 -18.13 8.83
C VAL A 3 -5.40 -17.22 7.60
N ILE A 4 -6.53 -16.97 6.92
CA ILE A 4 -6.56 -16.19 5.67
C ILE A 4 -6.50 -14.68 5.99
N GLU A 5 -7.20 -14.23 7.02
CA GLU A 5 -7.20 -12.83 7.45
C GLU A 5 -5.80 -12.36 7.85
N ASN A 6 -5.11 -13.12 8.70
CA ASN A 6 -3.73 -12.83 9.07
C ASN A 6 -2.80 -12.79 7.83
N GLN A 7 -3.03 -13.63 6.82
CA GLN A 7 -2.24 -13.58 5.59
C GLN A 7 -2.47 -12.29 4.79
N ILE A 8 -3.70 -11.78 4.75
CA ILE A 8 -4.04 -10.55 4.03
C ILE A 8 -3.53 -9.32 4.80
N GLU A 9 -3.66 -9.29 6.12
CA GLU A 9 -3.12 -8.20 6.96
C GLU A 9 -1.60 -8.08 6.80
N ASN A 10 -0.89 -9.21 6.83
CA ASN A 10 0.56 -9.25 6.59
C ASN A 10 0.94 -8.75 5.19
N LYS A 11 0.14 -9.08 4.16
CA LYS A 11 0.35 -8.56 2.80
C LYS A 11 0.16 -7.04 2.73
N ILE A 12 -0.87 -6.49 3.38
CA ILE A 12 -1.11 -5.04 3.42
C ILE A 12 0.03 -4.33 4.15
N ALA A 13 0.47 -4.87 5.28
CA ALA A 13 1.62 -4.35 6.02
C ALA A 13 2.89 -4.36 5.15
N PHE A 14 3.15 -5.46 4.42
CA PHE A 14 4.28 -5.56 3.50
C PHE A 14 4.21 -4.51 2.38
N ILE A 15 3.04 -4.34 1.74
CA ILE A 15 2.84 -3.34 0.69
C ILE A 15 3.08 -1.94 1.24
N ARG A 16 2.60 -1.64 2.45
CA ARG A 16 2.84 -0.34 3.10
C ARG A 16 4.32 -0.08 3.33
N GLN A 17 5.05 -1.06 3.85
CA GLN A 17 6.50 -0.94 4.06
C GLN A 17 7.26 -0.78 2.74
N HIS A 18 6.85 -1.51 1.70
CA HIS A 18 7.44 -1.36 0.37
C HIS A 18 7.19 0.04 -0.20
N ALA A 19 5.96 0.56 -0.09
CA ALA A 19 5.63 1.91 -0.53
C ALA A 19 6.45 2.99 0.22
N ILE A 20 6.65 2.83 1.54
CA ILE A 20 7.55 3.70 2.32
C ILE A 20 8.96 3.68 1.73
N ARG A 21 9.52 2.49 1.48
CA ARG A 21 10.85 2.35 0.88
C ARG A 21 10.93 3.03 -0.50
N VAL A 22 9.93 2.86 -1.35
CA VAL A 22 9.86 3.49 -2.68
C VAL A 22 9.82 5.02 -2.55
N ARG A 23 9.00 5.57 -1.64
CA ARG A 23 8.93 7.01 -1.36
C ARG A 23 10.29 7.55 -0.92
N ILE A 24 10.95 6.87 0.03
CA ILE A 24 12.28 7.25 0.52
C ILE A 24 13.32 7.22 -0.60
N HIS A 25 13.31 6.18 -1.44
CA HIS A 25 14.23 6.08 -2.56
C HIS A 25 14.04 7.23 -3.57
N ALA A 26 12.79 7.49 -3.96
CA ALA A 26 12.46 8.60 -4.86
C ALA A 26 12.93 9.95 -4.31
N LEU A 27 12.72 10.21 -3.02
CA LEU A 27 13.17 11.43 -2.35
C LEU A 27 14.70 11.57 -2.33
N LEU A 28 15.42 10.48 -2.06
CA LEU A 28 16.89 10.50 -2.03
C LEU A 28 17.46 10.74 -3.43
N VAL A 29 16.99 10.01 -4.44
CA VAL A 29 17.43 10.22 -5.84
C VAL A 29 17.17 11.65 -6.29
N ASP A 30 15.99 12.20 -5.98
CA ASP A 30 15.66 13.60 -6.30
C ASP A 30 16.59 14.58 -5.60
N ARG A 31 16.95 14.33 -4.34
CA ARG A 31 17.90 15.18 -3.61
C ARG A 31 19.32 15.11 -4.17
N TYR A 32 19.77 13.92 -4.61
CA TYR A 32 21.03 13.77 -5.33
C TYR A 32 21.01 14.54 -6.65
N LEU A 33 19.92 14.46 -7.43
CA LEU A 33 19.75 15.20 -8.67
C LEU A 33 19.80 16.71 -8.46
N GLN A 34 19.05 17.24 -7.49
CA GLN A 34 19.07 18.66 -7.14
C GLN A 34 20.48 19.11 -6.80
N THR A 35 21.15 18.38 -5.90
CA THR A 35 22.52 18.71 -5.48
C THR A 35 23.49 18.67 -6.66
N TYR A 36 23.37 17.67 -7.54
CA TYR A 36 24.21 17.55 -8.73
C TYR A 36 24.06 18.78 -9.65
N TYR A 37 22.83 19.16 -10.00
CA TYR A 37 22.61 20.32 -10.85
C TYR A 37 22.99 21.64 -10.18
N ASP A 38 22.79 21.77 -8.86
CA ASP A 38 23.21 22.93 -8.08
C ASP A 38 24.73 23.09 -8.03
N ARG A 39 25.48 21.97 -8.03
CA ARG A 39 26.94 21.96 -7.92
C ARG A 39 27.68 21.93 -9.24
N LEU A 40 27.07 21.44 -10.30
CA LEU A 40 27.70 21.35 -11.62
C LEU A 40 28.18 22.72 -12.12
N GLY A 41 27.40 23.77 -11.86
CA GLY A 41 27.74 25.14 -12.29
C GLY A 41 28.02 25.23 -13.80
N TRP A 42 28.85 26.19 -14.21
CA TRP A 42 29.24 26.35 -15.63
C TRP A 42 30.53 25.58 -15.97
N PHE A 43 31.50 25.49 -15.05
CA PHE A 43 32.83 24.94 -15.35
C PHE A 43 33.16 23.65 -14.59
N GLY A 44 32.18 23.04 -13.91
CA GLY A 44 32.41 21.78 -13.20
C GLY A 44 32.46 20.59 -14.14
N ASP A 45 33.42 19.68 -13.93
CA ASP A 45 33.40 18.38 -14.59
C ASP A 45 32.22 17.55 -14.05
N PRO A 46 31.29 17.08 -14.91
CA PRO A 46 30.12 16.31 -14.49
C PRO A 46 30.46 15.07 -13.66
N HIS A 47 31.54 14.38 -14.02
CA HIS A 47 31.92 13.14 -13.36
C HIS A 47 32.53 13.42 -11.99
N GLU A 48 33.48 14.35 -11.88
CA GLU A 48 34.10 14.74 -10.60
C GLU A 48 33.08 15.29 -9.62
N VAL A 49 32.19 16.19 -10.08
CA VAL A 49 31.12 16.76 -9.23
C VAL A 49 30.24 15.66 -8.68
N PHE A 50 29.80 14.74 -9.53
CA PHE A 50 28.93 13.67 -9.08
C PHE A 50 29.63 12.68 -8.14
N GLN A 51 30.88 12.32 -8.44
CA GLN A 51 31.69 11.46 -7.57
C GLN A 51 31.89 12.08 -6.18
N ASP A 52 32.19 13.37 -6.09
CA ASP A 52 32.34 14.05 -4.79
C ASP A 52 31.03 14.04 -3.98
N ILE A 53 29.87 14.18 -4.64
CA ILE A 53 28.55 14.10 -3.98
C ILE A 53 28.26 12.69 -3.44
N VAL A 54 28.55 11.65 -4.23
CA VAL A 54 28.26 10.25 -3.88
C VAL A 54 29.25 9.71 -2.84
N ASN A 55 30.50 10.19 -2.86
CA ASN A 55 31.52 9.81 -1.88
C ASN A 55 31.29 10.43 -0.50
N ASP A 56 30.81 11.68 -0.45
CA ASP A 56 30.49 12.36 0.82
C ASP A 56 29.09 13.03 0.79
N PRO A 57 28.00 12.23 0.90
CA PRO A 57 26.64 12.78 0.89
C PRO A 57 26.31 13.61 2.14
N ASP A 58 27.12 13.53 3.20
CA ASP A 58 26.94 14.32 4.42
C ASP A 58 27.39 15.77 4.22
N LYS A 59 28.49 16.00 3.50
CA LYS A 59 28.95 17.34 3.05
C LYS A 59 27.85 18.12 2.34
N TYR A 60 26.96 17.40 1.65
CA TYR A 60 25.84 17.96 0.90
C TYR A 60 24.48 17.89 1.61
N TYR A 61 24.48 17.43 2.87
CA TYR A 61 23.27 17.29 3.70
C TYR A 61 22.18 16.44 3.02
N ILE A 62 22.54 15.47 2.18
CA ILE A 62 21.58 14.67 1.40
C ILE A 62 20.59 13.98 2.35
N PHE A 63 21.09 13.08 3.21
CA PHE A 63 20.24 12.33 4.14
C PHE A 63 19.62 13.23 5.22
N LYS A 64 20.34 14.25 5.69
CA LYS A 64 19.82 15.21 6.68
C LYS A 64 18.60 15.97 6.15
N SER A 65 18.61 16.38 4.88
CA SER A 65 17.48 17.08 4.26
C SER A 65 16.26 16.17 4.08
N ILE A 66 16.46 14.87 3.82
CA ILE A 66 15.38 13.89 3.73
C ILE A 66 14.80 13.58 5.13
N LEU A 67 15.65 13.45 6.16
CA LEU A 67 15.21 13.30 7.55
C LEU A 67 14.41 14.48 8.08
N ALA A 68 14.63 15.69 7.58
CA ALA A 68 13.88 16.87 7.98
C ALA A 68 12.42 16.86 7.50
N LYS A 69 12.03 15.91 6.63
CA LYS A 69 10.64 15.75 6.19
C LYS A 69 9.83 15.02 7.26
N THR A 70 8.64 15.53 7.57
CA THR A 70 7.77 15.05 8.67
C THR A 70 7.38 13.57 8.57
N ASN A 71 7.35 13.02 7.35
CA ASN A 71 6.88 11.65 7.09
C ASN A 71 8.05 10.69 6.79
N VAL A 72 9.24 10.97 7.32
CA VAL A 72 10.44 10.14 7.16
C VAL A 72 11.01 9.75 8.52
N SER A 73 11.22 8.45 8.72
CA SER A 73 11.94 7.93 9.88
C SER A 73 13.40 7.63 9.55
N LYS A 74 14.30 7.77 10.52
CA LYS A 74 15.69 7.32 10.40
C LYS A 74 15.79 5.83 10.11
N PHE A 75 14.86 5.02 10.62
CA PHE A 75 14.85 3.58 10.41
C PHE A 75 14.49 3.17 8.98
N ASP A 76 13.85 4.06 8.23
CA ASP A 76 13.47 3.81 6.84
C ASP A 76 14.60 4.17 5.86
N LEU A 77 15.64 4.86 6.32
CA LEU A 77 16.74 5.29 5.48
C LEU A 77 17.78 4.17 5.28
N PRO A 78 18.24 3.97 4.04
CA PRO A 78 19.35 3.08 3.78
C PRO A 78 20.68 3.66 4.29
N ALA A 79 21.69 2.80 4.38
CA ALA A 79 23.07 3.22 4.59
C ALA A 79 23.54 4.10 3.41
N LYS A 80 24.55 4.95 3.66
CA LYS A 80 25.02 5.92 2.66
C LYS A 80 25.69 5.23 1.48
N GLU A 81 26.41 4.17 1.79
CA GLU A 81 27.17 3.31 0.88
C GLU A 81 26.23 2.67 -0.16
N ALA A 82 24.96 2.43 0.19
CA ALA A 82 23.98 1.88 -0.74
C ALA A 82 23.75 2.76 -1.98
N TYR A 83 23.95 4.09 -1.87
CA TYR A 83 23.85 4.98 -3.02
C TYR A 83 25.13 5.06 -3.85
N GLN A 84 26.30 4.72 -3.27
CA GLN A 84 27.52 4.53 -4.05
C GLN A 84 27.34 3.34 -4.98
N ASP A 85 26.87 2.20 -4.46
CA ASP A 85 26.59 1.00 -5.25
C ASP A 85 25.50 1.25 -6.30
N PHE A 86 24.40 1.90 -5.90
CA PHE A 86 23.27 2.19 -6.79
C PHE A 86 23.69 3.04 -7.99
N PHE A 87 24.42 4.14 -7.75
CA PHE A 87 24.84 5.05 -8.81
C PHE A 87 26.07 4.54 -9.59
N GLY A 88 26.82 3.58 -9.04
CA GLY A 88 27.85 2.84 -9.78
C GLY A 88 27.27 2.03 -10.95
N VAL A 89 26.00 1.62 -10.86
CA VAL A 89 25.29 0.89 -11.93
C VAL A 89 24.31 1.77 -12.69
N ASN A 90 23.75 2.79 -12.04
CA ASN A 90 22.72 3.65 -12.62
C ASN A 90 23.22 5.11 -12.69
N PRO A 91 23.69 5.60 -13.85
CA PRO A 91 24.23 6.95 -13.93
C PRO A 91 23.15 8.00 -13.65
N ILE A 92 23.53 9.10 -13.00
CA ILE A 92 22.60 10.16 -12.57
C ILE A 92 21.81 10.78 -13.73
N SER A 93 22.40 10.80 -14.93
CA SER A 93 21.76 11.28 -16.16
C SER A 93 20.52 10.49 -16.58
N ASN A 94 20.32 9.27 -16.07
CA ASN A 94 19.16 8.44 -16.39
C ASN A 94 17.89 8.86 -15.62
N PHE A 95 18.02 9.76 -14.66
CA PHE A 95 16.93 10.13 -13.75
C PHE A 95 16.41 11.55 -14.03
N LYS A 96 15.14 11.75 -13.70
CA LYS A 96 14.47 13.06 -13.77
C LYS A 96 14.11 13.51 -12.36
N GLN A 97 14.12 14.81 -12.13
CA GLN A 97 13.63 15.39 -10.87
C GLN A 97 12.14 15.10 -10.70
N LEU A 98 11.69 14.89 -9.47
CA LEU A 98 10.29 14.56 -9.16
C LEU A 98 9.33 15.64 -9.65
N SER A 99 9.75 16.91 -9.58
CA SER A 99 8.97 18.06 -10.09
C SER A 99 8.65 17.94 -11.59
N GLN A 100 9.54 17.34 -12.38
CA GLN A 100 9.35 17.13 -13.82
C GLN A 100 8.36 16.01 -14.14
N LEU A 101 8.00 15.19 -13.15
CA LEU A 101 7.08 14.07 -13.29
C LEU A 101 5.66 14.41 -12.81
N CYS A 102 5.43 15.62 -12.30
CA CYS A 102 4.12 16.06 -11.87
C CYS A 102 3.28 16.52 -13.07
N GLY A 103 2.07 15.97 -13.20
CA GLY A 103 1.09 16.41 -14.19
C GLY A 103 0.18 17.50 -13.63
N TRP A 104 -0.29 18.41 -14.49
CA TRP A 104 -1.26 19.43 -14.09
C TRP A 104 -2.61 18.82 -13.63
N THR A 105 -3.08 17.79 -14.34
CA THR A 105 -4.36 17.12 -14.07
C THR A 105 -4.21 15.94 -13.11
N ASP A 106 -3.10 15.22 -13.20
CA ASP A 106 -2.88 13.98 -12.46
C ASP A 106 -2.12 14.18 -11.14
N GLY A 107 -1.69 15.39 -10.82
CA GLY A 107 -0.91 15.71 -9.61
C GLY A 107 0.48 15.06 -9.61
N CYS A 108 1.10 15.01 -8.42
CA CYS A 108 2.42 14.44 -8.26
C CYS A 108 2.36 12.96 -7.82
N LEU A 109 3.24 12.12 -8.37
CA LEU A 109 3.35 10.71 -7.94
C LEU A 109 3.69 10.56 -6.45
N LEU A 110 4.45 11.51 -5.90
CA LEU A 110 4.81 11.54 -4.49
C LEU A 110 3.60 11.75 -3.57
N GLU A 111 2.61 12.53 -4.00
CA GLU A 111 1.37 12.75 -3.26
C GLU A 111 0.50 11.49 -3.28
N LYS A 112 0.44 10.80 -4.44
CA LYS A 112 -0.28 9.54 -4.58
C LYS A 112 0.29 8.46 -3.66
N ILE A 113 1.61 8.30 -3.62
CA ILE A 113 2.24 7.29 -2.74
C ILE A 113 2.07 7.66 -1.26
N GLU A 114 2.14 8.95 -0.91
CA GLU A 114 1.87 9.41 0.45
C GLU A 114 0.44 9.08 0.88
N LYS A 115 -0.54 9.39 0.03
CA LYS A 115 -1.95 9.08 0.28
C LYS A 115 -2.17 7.57 0.44
N ALA A 116 -1.52 6.75 -0.37
CA ALA A 116 -1.60 5.30 -0.27
C ALA A 116 -1.08 4.78 1.09
N ILE A 117 0.08 5.29 1.54
CA ILE A 117 0.74 4.90 2.80
C ILE A 117 -0.06 5.35 4.04
N SER A 118 -0.58 6.58 3.99
CA SER A 118 -1.12 7.26 5.16
C SER A 118 -2.64 7.11 5.30
N HIS A 119 -3.35 6.80 4.20
CA HIS A 119 -4.81 6.70 4.21
C HIS A 119 -5.35 5.41 3.60
N GLU A 120 -5.01 5.10 2.34
CA GLU A 120 -5.71 4.04 1.61
C GLU A 120 -5.39 2.64 2.15
N LEU A 121 -4.11 2.34 2.43
CA LEU A 121 -3.71 1.04 2.99
C LEU A 121 -4.23 0.83 4.43
N PRO A 122 -4.14 1.81 5.36
CA PRO A 122 -4.77 1.70 6.67
C PRO A 122 -6.29 1.52 6.62
N ALA A 123 -6.98 2.22 5.70
CA ALA A 123 -8.42 2.09 5.53
C ALA A 123 -8.80 0.69 5.00
N LEU A 124 -8.02 0.16 4.05
CA LEU A 124 -8.19 -1.20 3.55
C LEU A 124 -8.02 -2.23 4.67
N LEU A 125 -6.97 -2.11 5.47
CA LEU A 125 -6.74 -2.98 6.63
C LEU A 125 -7.94 -2.97 7.58
N SER A 126 -8.43 -1.78 7.91
CA SER A 126 -9.59 -1.58 8.80
C SER A 126 -10.89 -2.14 8.23
N SER A 127 -11.05 -2.20 6.91
CA SER A 127 -12.23 -2.78 6.28
C SER A 127 -12.24 -4.31 6.37
N ILE A 128 -11.07 -4.93 6.29
CA ILE A 128 -10.90 -6.39 6.36
C ILE A 128 -11.17 -6.89 7.78
N THR A 129 -10.64 -6.20 8.79
CA THR A 129 -10.91 -6.54 10.21
C THR A 129 -12.40 -6.44 10.53
N LYS A 130 -13.08 -5.36 10.10
CA LYS A 130 -14.54 -5.21 10.27
C LYS A 130 -15.34 -6.29 9.56
N SER A 131 -14.91 -6.74 8.38
CA SER A 131 -15.60 -7.79 7.64
C SER A 131 -15.46 -9.19 8.28
N SER A 132 -14.38 -9.41 9.04
CA SER A 132 -14.19 -10.62 9.85
C SER A 132 -15.07 -10.60 11.12
N GLU A 133 -15.29 -9.41 11.71
CA GLU A 133 -16.05 -9.26 12.95
C GLU A 133 -17.58 -9.35 12.81
N VAL A 134 -18.16 -9.40 11.60
CA VAL A 134 -19.62 -9.59 11.45
C VAL A 134 -19.95 -11.08 11.63
N PRO A 135 -20.53 -11.52 12.77
CA PRO A 135 -21.17 -12.83 12.79
C PRO A 135 -22.40 -12.71 11.88
N ALA A 136 -22.73 -13.78 11.16
CA ALA A 136 -23.94 -13.89 10.37
C ALA A 136 -25.21 -13.59 11.19
N SER A 137 -25.55 -12.33 11.38
CA SER A 137 -26.82 -11.87 11.91
C SER A 137 -27.67 -11.40 10.74
N ALA A 138 -28.13 -12.39 9.97
CA ALA A 138 -29.24 -12.24 9.04
C ALA A 138 -30.39 -13.12 9.54
N LYS A 139 -31.08 -12.60 10.56
CA LYS A 139 -32.55 -12.52 10.67
C LYS A 139 -33.34 -13.72 10.10
N THR A 140 -33.63 -14.71 10.94
CA THR A 140 -34.92 -15.43 10.90
C THR A 140 -35.82 -14.81 11.96
N ALA A 141 -36.88 -14.13 11.52
CA ALA A 141 -37.93 -13.66 12.41
C ALA A 141 -38.56 -14.85 13.17
N PRO A 142 -39.02 -14.68 14.42
CA PRO A 142 -39.76 -15.73 15.11
C PRO A 142 -41.06 -15.99 14.36
N ALA A 143 -41.25 -17.22 13.87
CA ALA A 143 -42.54 -17.66 13.35
C ALA A 143 -43.60 -17.61 14.47
N PRO A 144 -44.86 -17.23 14.17
CA PRO A 144 -45.93 -17.28 15.16
C PRO A 144 -46.22 -18.74 15.56
N PRO A 145 -46.73 -18.98 16.79
CA PRO A 145 -46.93 -20.33 17.30
C PRO A 145 -48.01 -21.09 16.50
N PRO A 146 -47.90 -22.43 16.41
CA PRO A 146 -48.82 -23.25 15.60
C PRO A 146 -50.22 -23.29 16.21
N PRO A 147 -51.30 -23.33 15.39
CA PRO A 147 -52.64 -23.58 15.89
C PRO A 147 -52.80 -25.03 16.38
N LEU A 148 -53.59 -25.20 17.43
CA LEU A 148 -53.99 -26.49 18.01
C LEU A 148 -54.71 -27.39 16.98
N PRO A 149 -54.62 -28.72 17.13
CA PRO A 149 -55.13 -29.67 16.14
C PRO A 149 -56.64 -29.86 16.28
N GLY A 150 -57.39 -29.62 15.21
CA GLY A 150 -58.79 -30.02 15.13
C GLY A 150 -59.55 -29.38 13.97
N THR A 151 -60.20 -30.22 13.17
CA THR A 151 -61.21 -29.93 12.13
C THR A 151 -60.73 -29.39 10.79
N CYS A 152 -60.50 -30.30 9.84
CA CYS A 152 -60.63 -30.02 8.41
C CYS A 152 -62.01 -30.56 7.97
N GLU A 153 -63.00 -29.68 7.81
CA GLU A 153 -64.20 -29.98 7.03
C GLU A 153 -63.99 -29.41 5.62
N GLY A 154 -63.91 -30.30 4.63
CA GLY A 154 -63.74 -29.91 3.23
C GLY A 154 -63.34 -31.11 2.36
N PRO A 155 -64.06 -31.40 1.25
CA PRO A 155 -63.89 -32.64 0.53
C PRO A 155 -62.81 -32.51 -0.55
N GLU A 156 -61.51 -32.47 -0.18
CA GLU A 156 -60.43 -32.65 -1.17
C GLU A 156 -59.01 -32.88 -0.59
N CYS A 157 -58.87 -33.58 0.54
CA CYS A 157 -57.56 -34.08 0.99
C CYS A 157 -57.19 -35.38 0.28
N GLY A 158 -56.65 -35.28 -0.93
CA GLY A 158 -56.03 -36.40 -1.65
C GLY A 158 -54.53 -36.51 -1.31
N GLU A 159 -54.12 -37.61 -0.67
CA GLU A 159 -52.72 -37.95 -0.42
C GLU A 159 -51.97 -38.40 -1.68
N LYS A 160 -50.68 -38.03 -1.78
CA LYS A 160 -49.62 -38.86 -2.39
C LYS A 160 -48.23 -38.40 -1.94
N PRO A 161 -47.44 -39.24 -1.23
CA PRO A 161 -46.03 -38.94 -0.99
C PRO A 161 -45.18 -39.44 -2.17
N LYS A 162 -44.30 -38.58 -2.71
CA LYS A 162 -43.34 -38.96 -3.76
C LYS A 162 -41.94 -39.02 -3.16
N ASN A 163 -41.57 -40.20 -2.66
CA ASN A 163 -40.25 -40.50 -2.13
C ASN A 163 -39.28 -40.61 -3.32
N ARG A 164 -38.24 -39.76 -3.38
CA ARG A 164 -37.26 -39.73 -4.46
C ARG A 164 -35.85 -39.99 -3.94
N TRP A 165 -35.50 -41.23 -3.61
CA TRP A 165 -34.11 -41.70 -3.60
C TRP A 165 -34.05 -43.21 -3.91
N ARG A 166 -33.55 -43.56 -5.10
CA ARG A 166 -33.09 -44.91 -5.45
C ARG A 166 -31.65 -44.75 -5.96
N LYS A 167 -30.68 -45.29 -5.21
CA LYS A 167 -29.27 -45.36 -5.61
C LYS A 167 -29.09 -46.52 -6.60
N GLN A 168 -28.18 -46.36 -7.56
CA GLN A 168 -27.54 -47.45 -8.29
C GLN A 168 -26.43 -48.05 -7.43
#